data_AF-E4Y8S9-F1
#
_entry.id   AF-E4Y8S9-F1
#
_cell.length_a   1.000
_cell.length_b   1.000
_cell.length_c   1.000
_cell.angle_alpha   90.00
_cell.angle_beta   90.00
_cell.angle_gamma   90.00
#
_symmetry.space_group_name_H-M   'P 1'
#
loop_
_entity.id
_entity.type
_entity.pdbx_description
1 polymer ?
#
loop_
_entity_poly.entity_id
_entity_poly.type
_entity_poly.pdbx_seq_one_letter_code
_entity_poly.pdbx_strand_id
1 'polypeptide(L)'
;MSWAVLEKVLQELSKSISLPGKLWVMYLFIFRILVVLSIGDKIFSDEQTRFQCDTNTPGCTNVCFNRFNPISPIRFWAVQVLFVAAPSIVFSLWIGHAVAQKKDESETRKLTKKTKIAIFSRLICQLTMEALFAALQFYLYSWRFDEHFECNPKKHFVDWTDENWRPCVGTIECYLSRPQEKNIFLWYMYASSGLCIILTIFELGIFLKTGSQQTAFLARPKGARKSVQPNRRMQNRLQNRRSQSIILLIQQSQLTTERISSTVDTTTVSPTTSTPSTTVNEKPTASKSEIPENANESIISEIDEKTERSSRKNRPESQKIDEKIEVPDYPASPRGNEGLQECPKYPDTLIGRDIPDSGLEIEWDQVEDKVADGLLEGGCWEPEDCFSTTKTAIIVPYKDRETHLKRLLYYLHPFLRRQKISYCIVVAEQYHDGRFNKGILMNAAFDALMKMDVGFDCVIFHDVDMLPEDDRNRYACGPSPIHLSLMINKYDYRYPYGTDFGGVTMMSAANYTSVNGHTNVFWGWGREDSDIEYRIRKQMKIEKPEIFDSARYTMCGHAHPWTFQNEKHKAGIENSYQAVTHKMLMKLKDYRNRFDGLNSLNYRTVPKNS
;
A
#
# COMPACT_ATOMS: atom_id res chain seq x y z
N MET A 1 -30.51 6.06 -14.64
CA MET A 1 -30.92 7.47 -14.79
C MET A 1 -30.93 7.82 -16.27
N SER A 2 -32.01 8.38 -16.82
CA SER A 2 -32.14 8.61 -18.26
C SER A 2 -31.15 9.69 -18.73
N TRP A 3 -30.35 9.39 -19.77
CA TRP A 3 -29.44 10.34 -20.43
C TRP A 3 -30.11 11.67 -20.82
N ALA A 4 -31.41 11.67 -21.12
CA ALA A 4 -32.20 12.87 -21.42
C ALA A 4 -32.31 13.88 -20.26
N VAL A 5 -32.24 13.42 -19.00
CA VAL A 5 -32.26 14.30 -17.82
C VAL A 5 -30.89 14.93 -17.64
N LEU A 6 -29.82 14.15 -17.81
CA LEU A 6 -28.45 14.65 -17.76
C LEU A 6 -28.18 15.65 -18.89
N GLU A 7 -28.66 15.38 -20.10
CA GLU A 7 -28.52 16.27 -21.25
C GLU A 7 -29.26 17.61 -21.03
N LYS A 8 -30.50 17.58 -20.50
CA LYS A 8 -31.23 18.80 -20.14
C LYS A 8 -30.51 19.61 -19.06
N VAL A 9 -29.98 18.94 -18.04
CA VAL A 9 -29.24 19.60 -16.96
C VAL A 9 -27.93 20.20 -17.49
N LEU A 10 -27.18 19.48 -18.32
CA LEU A 10 -25.95 19.97 -18.94
C LEU A 10 -26.22 21.13 -19.91
N GLN A 11 -27.31 21.09 -20.68
CA GLN A 11 -27.71 22.20 -21.55
C GLN A 11 -28.05 23.46 -20.74
N GLU A 12 -28.81 23.34 -19.65
CA GLU A 12 -29.16 24.47 -18.78
C GLU A 12 -27.94 25.01 -17.98
N LEU A 13 -27.04 24.13 -17.56
CA LEU A 13 -25.75 24.50 -16.96
C LEU A 13 -24.88 25.26 -17.96
N SER A 14 -24.78 24.78 -19.20
CA SER A 14 -23.98 25.41 -20.25
C SER A 14 -24.52 26.79 -20.69
N LYS A 15 -25.83 27.04 -20.56
CA LYS A 15 -26.44 28.36 -20.82
C LYS A 15 -26.14 29.37 -19.72
N SER A 16 -25.84 28.89 -18.51
CA SER A 16 -25.58 29.72 -17.33
C SER A 16 -24.12 30.18 -17.23
N ILE A 17 -23.22 29.61 -18.04
CA ILE A 17 -21.78 29.93 -18.08
C ILE A 17 -21.50 30.84 -19.27
N SER A 18 -20.75 31.91 -19.03
CA SER A 18 -20.33 32.85 -20.07
C SER A 18 -19.39 32.19 -21.09
N LEU A 19 -19.23 32.78 -22.29
CA LEU A 19 -18.27 32.26 -23.27
C LEU A 19 -16.83 32.20 -22.70
N PRO A 20 -16.32 33.22 -21.99
CA PRO A 20 -15.04 33.12 -21.29
C PRO A 20 -14.97 32.01 -20.26
N GLY A 21 -16.05 31.77 -19.50
CA GLY A 21 -16.13 30.67 -18.54
C GLY A 21 -16.06 29.28 -19.21
N LYS A 22 -16.66 29.13 -20.40
CA LYS A 22 -16.56 27.89 -21.20
C LYS A 22 -15.14 27.64 -21.70
N LEU A 23 -14.49 28.70 -22.21
CA LEU A 23 -13.09 28.63 -22.63
C LEU A 23 -12.18 28.29 -21.44
N TRP A 24 -12.45 28.86 -20.27
CA TRP A 24 -11.74 28.55 -19.05
C TRP A 24 -11.84 27.07 -18.65
N VAL A 25 -13.06 26.50 -18.63
CA VAL A 25 -13.27 25.08 -18.30
C VAL A 25 -12.57 24.16 -19.32
N MET A 26 -12.73 24.44 -20.61
CA MET A 26 -12.06 23.68 -21.67
C MET A 26 -10.53 23.72 -21.50
N TYR A 27 -9.99 24.91 -21.19
CA TYR A 27 -8.56 25.10 -20.97
C TYR A 27 -8.06 24.33 -19.74
N LEU A 28 -8.80 24.35 -18.63
CA LEU A 28 -8.47 23.58 -17.42
C LEU A 28 -8.37 22.07 -17.71
N PHE A 29 -9.31 21.50 -18.47
CA PHE A 29 -9.30 20.07 -18.80
C PHE A 29 -8.17 19.69 -19.77
N ILE A 30 -8.01 20.45 -20.85
CA ILE A 30 -7.07 20.07 -21.93
C ILE A 30 -5.64 20.46 -21.61
N PHE A 31 -5.42 21.68 -21.13
CA PHE A 31 -4.07 22.25 -21.00
C PHE A 31 -3.52 22.15 -19.57
N ARG A 32 -4.35 21.91 -18.56
CA ARG A 32 -3.88 21.65 -17.19
C ARG A 32 -3.94 20.18 -16.82
N ILE A 33 -5.14 19.59 -16.77
CA ILE A 33 -5.32 18.22 -16.27
C ILE A 33 -4.52 17.22 -17.13
N LEU A 34 -4.70 17.24 -18.44
CA LEU A 34 -4.02 16.28 -19.33
C LEU A 34 -2.50 16.45 -19.28
N VAL A 35 -2.00 17.69 -19.25
CA VAL A 35 -0.56 17.97 -19.18
C VAL A 35 0.06 17.47 -17.87
N VAL A 36 -0.60 17.75 -16.73
CA VAL A 36 -0.19 17.26 -15.41
C VAL A 36 -0.18 15.72 -15.39
N LEU A 37 -1.25 15.07 -15.86
CA LEU A 37 -1.35 13.60 -15.78
C LEU A 37 -0.45 12.85 -16.78
N SER A 38 -0.19 13.40 -17.96
CA SER A 38 0.53 12.67 -19.03
C SER A 38 2.03 12.99 -19.09
N ILE A 39 2.41 14.23 -18.82
CA ILE A 39 3.79 14.72 -18.94
C ILE A 39 4.46 14.79 -17.57
N GLY A 40 3.69 15.15 -16.53
CA GLY A 40 4.20 15.33 -15.17
C GLY A 40 4.95 14.13 -14.60
N ASP A 41 4.35 12.94 -14.66
CA ASP A 41 4.98 11.73 -14.12
C ASP A 41 6.31 11.39 -14.81
N LYS A 42 6.46 11.72 -16.10
CA LYS A 42 7.70 11.43 -16.84
C LYS A 42 8.86 12.35 -16.48
N ILE A 43 8.57 13.62 -16.19
CA ILE A 43 9.59 14.64 -15.85
C ILE A 43 9.96 14.58 -14.36
N PHE A 44 9.01 14.24 -13.49
CA PHE A 44 9.16 14.30 -12.04
C PHE A 44 9.27 12.92 -11.34
N SER A 45 9.38 11.82 -12.08
CA SER A 45 9.51 10.46 -11.48
C SER A 45 10.90 10.13 -10.96
N ASP A 46 11.95 10.68 -11.58
CA ASP A 46 13.35 10.39 -11.25
C ASP A 46 13.99 11.43 -10.30
N GLU A 47 13.21 12.37 -9.76
CA GLU A 47 13.72 13.50 -8.95
C GLU A 47 14.53 13.05 -7.75
N GLN A 48 14.06 12.05 -7.01
CA GLN A 48 14.77 11.58 -5.81
C GLN A 48 15.96 10.68 -6.18
N THR A 49 15.83 9.87 -7.23
CA THR A 49 16.88 8.91 -7.65
C THR A 49 18.10 9.58 -8.29
N ARG A 50 17.90 10.75 -8.92
CA ARG A 50 18.96 11.49 -9.63
C ARG A 50 19.38 12.78 -8.92
N PHE A 51 18.93 13.00 -7.70
CA PHE A 51 19.42 14.09 -6.86
C PHE A 51 20.71 13.65 -6.16
N GLN A 52 21.83 14.27 -6.54
CA GLN A 52 23.15 13.93 -6.01
C GLN A 52 23.71 15.12 -5.23
N CYS A 53 24.32 14.86 -4.08
CA CYS A 53 25.01 15.88 -3.27
C CYS A 53 26.47 15.47 -3.11
N ASP A 54 27.38 16.44 -3.11
CA ASP A 54 28.81 16.21 -2.88
C ASP A 54 29.08 15.94 -1.39
N THR A 55 28.68 14.75 -0.94
CA THR A 55 28.83 14.33 0.45
C THR A 55 28.86 12.81 0.58
N ASN A 56 29.76 12.32 1.42
CA ASN A 56 29.82 10.92 1.81
C ASN A 56 29.00 10.63 3.07
N THR A 57 28.30 11.64 3.62
CA THR A 57 27.58 11.47 4.88
C THR A 57 26.18 10.89 4.63
N PRO A 58 25.87 9.68 5.15
CA PRO A 58 24.61 9.01 4.85
C PRO A 58 23.43 9.80 5.43
N GLY A 59 22.35 9.86 4.65
CA GLY A 59 21.14 10.60 5.01
C GLY A 59 21.20 12.10 4.72
N CYS A 60 22.38 12.68 4.43
CA CYS A 60 22.48 14.10 4.09
C CYS A 60 21.74 14.44 2.79
N THR A 61 21.95 13.65 1.73
CA THR A 61 21.25 13.80 0.44
C THR A 61 19.73 13.78 0.61
N ASN A 62 19.20 12.93 1.50
CA ASN A 62 17.76 12.85 1.77
C ASN A 62 17.23 14.10 2.50
N VAL A 63 17.98 14.61 3.49
CA VAL A 63 17.61 15.85 4.21
C VAL A 63 17.66 17.05 3.26
N CYS A 64 18.70 17.13 2.43
CA CYS A 64 18.85 18.18 1.43
C CYS A 64 17.77 18.10 0.33
N PHE A 65 17.42 16.90 -0.12
CA PHE A 65 16.31 16.69 -1.06
C PHE A 65 14.98 17.14 -0.47
N ASN A 66 14.64 16.73 0.76
CA ASN A 66 13.40 17.14 1.42
C ASN A 66 13.34 18.65 1.66
N ARG A 67 14.48 19.30 1.86
CA ARG A 67 14.57 20.75 2.00
C ARG A 67 14.39 21.47 0.68
N PHE A 68 15.02 20.96 -0.37
CA PHE A 68 14.92 21.51 -1.72
C PHE A 68 13.50 21.34 -2.28
N ASN A 69 12.89 20.17 -2.07
CA ASN A 69 11.61 19.78 -2.65
C ASN A 69 10.62 19.30 -1.56
N PRO A 70 10.12 20.20 -0.68
CA PRO A 70 9.22 19.82 0.42
C PRO A 70 7.89 19.22 -0.08
N ILE A 71 7.43 19.64 -1.25
CA ILE A 71 6.32 19.04 -1.99
C ILE A 71 6.69 19.03 -3.47
N SER A 72 6.65 17.86 -4.11
CA SER A 72 6.96 17.76 -5.54
C SER A 72 6.02 18.65 -6.38
N PRO A 73 6.54 19.42 -7.36
CA PRO A 73 5.75 20.35 -8.18
C PRO A 73 4.52 19.69 -8.82
N ILE A 74 4.64 18.44 -9.25
CA ILE A 74 3.52 17.73 -9.86
C ILE A 74 2.36 17.49 -8.89
N ARG A 75 2.67 17.18 -7.64
CA ARG A 75 1.68 17.00 -6.57
C ARG A 75 1.04 18.33 -6.22
N PHE A 76 1.83 19.40 -6.17
CA PHE A 76 1.33 20.75 -5.96
C PHE A 76 0.32 21.17 -7.03
N TRP A 77 0.64 20.97 -8.31
CA TRP A 77 -0.26 21.33 -9.42
C TRP A 77 -1.53 20.47 -9.46
N ALA A 78 -1.44 19.18 -9.10
CA ALA A 78 -2.62 18.33 -8.97
C ALA A 78 -3.59 18.89 -7.90
N VAL A 79 -3.05 19.33 -6.75
CA VAL A 79 -3.83 19.99 -5.70
C VAL A 79 -4.37 21.33 -6.18
N GLN A 80 -3.56 22.16 -6.86
CA GLN A 80 -4.00 23.44 -7.42
C GLN A 80 -5.22 23.26 -8.32
N VAL A 81 -5.15 22.33 -9.28
CA VAL A 81 -6.25 22.07 -10.23
C VAL A 81 -7.54 21.69 -9.50
N LEU A 82 -7.46 20.86 -8.46
CA LEU A 82 -8.60 20.46 -7.65
C LEU A 82 -9.26 21.66 -6.95
N PHE A 83 -8.47 22.47 -6.25
CA PHE A 83 -8.99 23.61 -5.50
C PHE A 83 -9.51 24.74 -6.40
N VAL A 84 -8.85 24.97 -7.54
CA VAL A 84 -9.28 25.94 -8.54
C VAL A 84 -10.58 25.49 -9.24
N ALA A 85 -10.78 24.19 -9.45
CA ALA A 85 -12.01 23.65 -10.04
C ALA A 85 -13.20 23.65 -9.07
N ALA A 86 -12.95 23.54 -7.76
CA ALA A 86 -13.97 23.35 -6.74
C ALA A 86 -15.09 24.42 -6.74
N PRO A 87 -14.82 25.75 -6.82
CA PRO A 87 -15.87 26.76 -6.90
C PRO A 87 -16.83 26.56 -8.09
N SER A 88 -16.29 26.15 -9.24
CA SER A 88 -17.08 25.90 -10.44
C SER A 88 -17.93 24.63 -10.34
N ILE A 89 -17.40 23.58 -9.69
CA ILE A 89 -18.15 22.34 -9.41
C ILE A 89 -19.29 22.63 -8.42
N VAL A 90 -19.00 23.30 -7.30
CA VAL A 90 -20.00 23.65 -6.27
C VAL A 90 -21.10 24.52 -6.86
N PHE A 91 -20.74 25.54 -7.66
CA PHE A 91 -21.73 26.38 -8.35
C PHE A 91 -22.62 25.56 -9.28
N SER A 92 -22.03 24.63 -10.05
CA SER A 92 -22.77 23.78 -11.01
C SER A 92 -23.74 22.83 -10.30
N LEU A 93 -23.33 22.23 -9.18
CA LEU A 93 -24.20 21.39 -8.36
C LEU A 93 -25.33 22.19 -7.73
N TRP A 94 -25.00 23.37 -7.18
CA TRP A 94 -25.97 24.26 -6.55
C TRP A 94 -27.03 24.76 -7.53
N ILE A 95 -26.63 25.25 -8.71
CA ILE A 95 -27.60 25.75 -9.71
C ILE A 95 -28.44 24.60 -10.28
N GLY A 96 -27.86 23.42 -10.48
CA GLY A 96 -28.60 22.22 -10.91
C GLY A 96 -29.71 21.86 -9.92
N HIS A 97 -29.39 21.84 -8.62
CA HIS A 97 -30.38 21.62 -7.56
C HIS A 97 -31.43 22.74 -7.48
N ALA A 98 -31.01 24.00 -7.57
CA ALA A 98 -31.90 25.15 -7.47
C ALA A 98 -32.87 25.25 -8.66
N VAL A 99 -32.45 24.87 -9.87
CA VAL A 99 -33.30 24.79 -11.05
C VAL A 99 -34.30 23.64 -10.92
N ALA A 100 -33.89 22.49 -10.38
CA ALA A 100 -34.78 21.34 -10.17
C ALA A 100 -35.91 21.62 -9.16
N GLN A 101 -35.70 22.52 -8.18
CA GLN A 101 -36.69 22.86 -7.17
C GLN A 101 -37.67 23.98 -7.56
N LYS A 102 -37.51 24.58 -8.74
CA LYS A 102 -38.31 25.74 -9.15
C LYS A 102 -39.73 25.35 -9.60
N LYS A 103 -40.76 25.85 -8.89
CA LYS A 103 -42.19 25.63 -9.24
C LYS A 103 -42.91 26.88 -9.80
N ASP A 104 -42.61 28.09 -9.31
CA ASP A 104 -43.40 29.31 -9.60
C ASP A 104 -42.62 30.55 -10.10
N GLU A 105 -43.34 31.55 -10.64
CA GLU A 105 -42.79 32.80 -11.23
C GLU A 105 -42.15 33.73 -10.15
N SER A 106 -42.67 33.75 -8.92
CA SER A 106 -42.11 34.52 -7.79
C SER A 106 -40.75 33.99 -7.32
N GLU A 107 -40.62 32.65 -7.25
CA GLU A 107 -39.37 31.95 -6.93
C GLU A 107 -38.32 32.15 -8.03
N THR A 108 -38.73 32.39 -9.28
CA THR A 108 -37.82 32.78 -10.37
C THR A 108 -37.07 34.07 -10.07
N ARG A 109 -37.76 35.08 -9.53
CA ARG A 109 -37.18 36.40 -9.24
C ARG A 109 -36.25 36.37 -8.01
N LYS A 110 -36.56 35.52 -7.03
CA LYS A 110 -35.66 35.26 -5.89
C LYS A 110 -34.43 34.46 -6.32
N LEU A 111 -34.63 33.42 -7.14
CA LEU A 111 -33.55 32.57 -7.66
C LEU A 111 -32.57 33.40 -8.51
N THR A 112 -33.04 34.27 -9.40
CA THR A 112 -32.16 35.14 -10.20
C THR A 112 -31.28 36.07 -9.36
N LYS A 113 -31.80 36.64 -8.26
CA LYS A 113 -30.97 37.42 -7.31
C LYS A 113 -29.92 36.55 -6.62
N LYS A 114 -30.30 35.36 -6.15
CA LYS A 114 -29.38 34.39 -5.53
C LYS A 114 -28.30 33.91 -6.52
N THR A 115 -28.67 33.67 -7.78
CA THR A 115 -27.75 33.25 -8.85
C THR A 115 -26.73 34.33 -9.16
N LYS A 116 -27.10 35.62 -9.19
CA LYS A 116 -26.13 36.72 -9.36
C LYS A 116 -25.08 36.72 -8.24
N ILE A 117 -25.52 36.58 -6.98
CA ILE A 117 -24.62 36.51 -5.83
C ILE A 117 -23.71 35.28 -5.94
N ALA A 118 -24.27 34.12 -6.31
CA ALA A 118 -23.51 32.87 -6.47
C ALA A 118 -22.49 32.91 -7.63
N ILE A 119 -22.80 33.57 -8.74
CA ILE A 119 -21.85 33.78 -9.85
C ILE A 119 -20.71 34.69 -9.38
N PHE A 120 -21.04 35.80 -8.72
CA PHE A 120 -20.03 36.71 -8.19
C PHE A 120 -19.13 36.01 -7.17
N SER A 121 -19.70 35.27 -6.22
CA SER A 121 -18.92 34.52 -5.22
C SER A 121 -18.04 33.46 -5.88
N ARG A 122 -18.54 32.73 -6.89
CA ARG A 122 -17.74 31.77 -7.67
C ARG A 122 -16.51 32.44 -8.28
N LEU A 123 -16.71 33.56 -8.98
CA LEU A 123 -15.63 34.28 -9.69
C LEU A 123 -14.58 34.83 -8.72
N ILE A 124 -15.01 35.41 -7.60
CA ILE A 124 -14.10 35.92 -6.57
C ILE A 124 -13.32 34.78 -5.94
N CYS A 125 -13.98 33.70 -5.49
CA CYS A 125 -13.30 32.54 -4.92
C CYS A 125 -12.27 31.95 -5.89
N GLN A 126 -12.63 31.83 -7.16
CA GLN A 126 -11.76 31.27 -8.19
C GLN A 126 -10.54 32.16 -8.48
N LEU A 127 -10.74 33.48 -8.56
CA LEU A 127 -9.65 34.44 -8.69
C LEU A 127 -8.71 34.40 -7.47
N THR A 128 -9.27 34.33 -6.26
CA THR A 128 -8.47 34.25 -5.02
C THR A 128 -7.66 32.96 -4.94
N MET A 129 -8.24 31.82 -5.34
CA MET A 129 -7.53 30.54 -5.34
C MET A 129 -6.40 30.53 -6.37
N GLU A 130 -6.65 30.98 -7.61
CA GLU A 130 -5.59 31.06 -8.63
C GLU A 130 -4.45 31.98 -8.20
N ALA A 131 -4.77 33.15 -7.64
CA ALA A 131 -3.76 34.07 -7.14
C ALA A 131 -2.97 33.49 -5.95
N LEU A 132 -3.67 32.83 -5.00
CA LEU A 132 -3.04 32.19 -3.84
C LEU A 132 -2.08 31.08 -4.28
N PHE A 133 -2.50 30.18 -5.18
CA PHE A 133 -1.65 29.11 -5.66
C PHE A 133 -0.49 29.64 -6.51
N ALA A 134 -0.68 30.68 -7.32
CA ALA A 134 0.42 31.32 -8.04
C ALA A 134 1.46 31.94 -7.10
N ALA A 135 1.01 32.62 -6.03
CA ALA A 135 1.89 33.17 -5.00
C ALA A 135 2.61 32.07 -4.21
N LEU A 136 1.90 31.00 -3.85
CA LEU A 136 2.47 29.86 -3.13
C LEU A 136 3.46 29.09 -4.00
N GLN A 137 3.21 28.95 -5.31
CA GLN A 137 4.16 28.37 -6.26
C GLN A 137 5.46 29.18 -6.30
N PHE A 138 5.36 30.52 -6.36
CA PHE A 138 6.52 31.40 -6.32
C PHE A 138 7.28 31.29 -5.00
N TYR A 139 6.57 31.19 -3.88
CA TYR A 139 7.20 31.03 -2.58
C TYR A 139 7.93 29.68 -2.43
N LEU A 140 7.34 28.58 -2.92
CA LEU A 140 7.90 27.23 -2.75
C LEU A 140 9.01 26.91 -3.74
N TYR A 141 8.84 27.27 -5.01
CA TYR A 141 9.74 26.84 -6.09
C TYR A 141 10.53 27.98 -6.73
N SER A 142 10.31 29.22 -6.28
CA SER A 142 10.88 30.42 -6.90
C SER A 142 10.46 30.59 -8.38
N TRP A 143 11.14 31.49 -9.09
CA TRP A 143 10.90 31.76 -10.52
C TRP A 143 11.59 30.74 -11.45
N ARG A 144 12.64 30.08 -10.97
CA ARG A 144 13.45 29.11 -11.70
C ARG A 144 14.07 28.10 -10.73
N PHE A 145 14.27 26.88 -11.20
CA PHE A 145 15.15 25.88 -10.63
C PHE A 145 16.57 26.13 -11.13
N ASP A 146 17.46 26.46 -10.21
CA ASP A 146 18.90 26.53 -10.47
C ASP A 146 19.48 25.11 -10.56
N GLU A 147 20.56 24.95 -11.32
CA GLU A 147 21.21 23.64 -11.54
C GLU A 147 21.89 23.10 -10.28
N HIS A 148 22.29 24.02 -9.39
CA HIS A 148 22.93 23.77 -8.11
C HIS A 148 22.05 24.28 -6.96
N PHE A 149 21.97 23.50 -5.88
CA PHE A 149 21.30 23.86 -4.65
C PHE A 149 22.27 23.76 -3.48
N GLU A 150 22.54 24.89 -2.83
CA GLU A 150 23.34 24.94 -1.61
C GLU A 150 22.51 24.53 -0.40
N CYS A 151 22.80 23.34 0.12
CA CYS A 151 22.16 22.82 1.31
C CYS A 151 22.99 23.21 2.55
N ASN A 152 22.52 24.21 3.31
CA ASN A 152 23.09 24.55 4.62
C ASN A 152 22.10 24.21 5.76
N PRO A 153 22.32 23.11 6.51
CA PRO A 153 21.43 22.68 7.59
C PRO A 153 21.38 23.66 8.77
N LYS A 154 22.36 24.58 8.91
CA LYS A 154 22.47 25.46 10.08
C LYS A 154 21.60 26.72 9.99
N LYS A 155 21.05 27.06 8.82
CA LYS A 155 20.58 28.44 8.59
C LYS A 155 19.10 28.73 8.85
N HIS A 156 18.19 27.76 9.01
CA HIS A 156 16.79 28.11 9.31
C HIS A 156 15.98 26.98 9.97
N PHE A 157 15.27 27.40 11.02
CA PHE A 157 14.22 26.76 11.81
C PHE A 157 14.62 26.17 13.17
N VAL A 158 13.88 26.67 14.15
CA VAL A 158 14.10 26.73 15.59
C VAL A 158 13.07 25.80 16.23
N ASP A 159 13.57 24.96 17.13
CA ASP A 159 12.83 24.27 18.20
C ASP A 159 11.84 23.16 17.81
N TRP A 160 12.20 21.90 18.07
CA TRP A 160 11.84 21.16 19.30
C TRP A 160 12.66 19.85 19.34
N THR A 161 13.51 19.71 20.36
CA THR A 161 14.09 18.46 20.90
C THR A 161 14.71 17.44 19.92
N ASP A 162 15.97 17.65 19.52
CA ASP A 162 17.04 16.63 19.56
C ASP A 162 18.31 17.23 18.95
N GLU A 163 19.31 17.52 19.77
CA GLU A 163 20.54 18.20 19.35
C GLU A 163 21.56 17.28 18.64
N ASN A 164 21.21 16.00 18.43
CA ASN A 164 22.16 14.94 18.04
C ASN A 164 22.03 14.36 16.63
N TRP A 165 21.12 14.83 15.77
CA TRP A 165 21.04 14.32 14.39
C TRP A 165 21.09 15.44 13.33
N ARG A 166 22.31 15.91 13.04
CA ARG A 166 22.61 16.71 11.84
C ARG A 166 23.46 15.86 10.90
N PRO A 167 22.87 15.13 9.93
CA PRO A 167 23.62 14.22 9.06
C PRO A 167 24.47 14.95 8.02
N CYS A 168 24.47 16.28 7.96
CA CYS A 168 25.22 17.06 6.99
C CYS A 168 26.30 17.89 7.70
N VAL A 169 27.55 17.71 7.29
CA VAL A 169 28.70 18.46 7.83
C VAL A 169 28.95 19.68 6.96
N GLY A 170 28.52 20.87 7.42
CA GLY A 170 28.72 22.13 6.69
C GLY A 170 27.69 22.39 5.59
N THR A 171 28.02 23.32 4.68
CA THR A 171 27.25 23.58 3.47
C THR A 171 27.69 22.58 2.40
N ILE A 172 26.73 21.92 1.76
CA ILE A 172 26.98 20.92 0.71
C ILE A 172 26.28 21.36 -0.57
N GLU A 173 26.93 21.14 -1.71
CA GLU A 173 26.35 21.39 -3.02
C GLU A 173 25.59 20.15 -3.52
N CYS A 174 24.36 20.36 -4.00
CA CYS A 174 23.53 19.32 -4.58
C CYS A 174 23.12 19.67 -6.02
N TYR A 175 23.08 18.68 -6.89
CA TYR A 175 22.78 18.79 -8.31
C TYR A 175 21.38 18.24 -8.62
N LEU A 176 20.61 19.01 -9.38
CA LEU A 176 19.25 18.67 -9.76
C LEU A 176 19.21 17.91 -11.09
N SER A 177 18.32 16.93 -11.18
CA SER A 177 18.02 16.29 -12.46
C SER A 177 17.16 17.19 -13.35
N ARG A 178 17.56 17.34 -14.62
CA ARG A 178 16.82 18.03 -15.70
C ARG A 178 16.30 19.44 -15.34
N PRO A 179 17.15 20.34 -14.82
CA PRO A 179 16.72 21.67 -14.38
C PRO A 179 16.06 22.48 -15.51
N GLN A 180 16.55 22.36 -16.74
CA GLN A 180 15.99 23.05 -17.91
C GLN A 180 14.59 22.57 -18.29
N GLU A 181 14.35 21.25 -18.32
CA GLU A 181 13.00 20.69 -18.59
C GLU A 181 12.00 21.14 -17.51
N LYS A 182 12.43 21.13 -16.24
CA LYS A 182 11.60 21.59 -15.11
C LYS A 182 11.28 23.08 -15.19
N ASN A 183 12.24 23.90 -15.62
CA ASN A 183 12.03 25.34 -15.83
C ASN A 183 11.00 25.62 -16.93
N ILE A 184 11.11 24.92 -18.07
CA ILE A 184 10.13 25.05 -19.16
C ILE A 184 8.72 24.72 -18.66
N PHE A 185 8.59 23.62 -17.90
CA PHE A 185 7.30 23.19 -17.37
C PHE A 185 6.77 24.14 -16.28
N LEU A 186 7.65 24.67 -15.42
CA LEU A 186 7.31 25.68 -14.42
C LEU A 186 6.76 26.96 -15.07
N TRP A 187 7.44 27.49 -16.10
CA TRP A 187 6.98 28.67 -16.83
C TRP A 187 5.67 28.43 -17.57
N TYR A 188 5.50 27.25 -18.16
CA TYR A 188 4.22 26.84 -18.73
C TYR A 188 3.08 26.92 -17.70
N MET A 189 3.30 26.42 -16.49
CA MET A 189 2.29 26.46 -15.42
C MET A 189 2.01 27.88 -14.91
N TYR A 190 3.01 28.76 -14.85
CA TYR A 190 2.79 30.19 -14.56
C TYR A 190 1.97 30.87 -15.67
N ALA A 191 2.34 30.68 -16.95
CA ALA A 191 1.62 31.24 -18.08
C ALA A 191 0.17 30.74 -18.14
N SER A 192 -0.04 29.46 -17.85
CA SER A 192 -1.35 28.83 -17.77
C SER A 192 -2.22 29.45 -16.67
N SER A 193 -1.64 29.67 -15.48
CA SER A 193 -2.31 30.33 -14.36
C SER A 193 -2.65 31.80 -14.68
N GLY A 194 -1.73 32.52 -15.32
CA GLY A 194 -1.96 33.90 -15.79
C GLY A 194 -3.11 33.98 -16.78
N LEU A 195 -3.17 33.07 -17.77
CA LEU A 195 -4.27 33.01 -18.73
C LEU A 195 -5.61 32.72 -18.04
N CYS A 196 -5.64 31.81 -17.06
CA CYS A 196 -6.83 31.52 -16.25
C CYS A 196 -7.33 32.74 -15.48
N ILE A 197 -6.42 33.51 -14.88
CA ILE A 197 -6.73 34.76 -14.18
C ILE A 197 -7.31 35.80 -15.16
N ILE A 198 -6.69 35.98 -16.33
CA ILE A 198 -7.17 36.92 -17.36
C ILE A 198 -8.58 36.56 -17.82
N LEU A 199 -8.84 35.28 -18.12
CA LEU A 199 -10.17 34.81 -18.53
C LEU A 199 -11.21 35.02 -17.42
N THR A 200 -10.83 34.83 -16.15
CA THR A 200 -11.70 35.05 -14.98
C THR A 200 -11.99 36.53 -14.77
N ILE A 201 -11.00 37.41 -14.92
CA ILE A 201 -11.16 38.87 -14.86
C ILE A 201 -12.05 39.36 -16.01
N PHE A 202 -11.88 38.82 -17.21
CA PHE A 202 -12.72 39.16 -18.35
C PHE A 202 -14.17 38.71 -18.14
N GLU A 203 -14.39 37.51 -17.60
CA GLU A 203 -15.71 37.04 -17.17
C GLU A 203 -16.33 37.96 -16.11
N LEU A 204 -15.55 38.36 -15.10
CA LEU A 204 -15.97 39.30 -14.06
C LEU A 204 -16.31 40.68 -14.64
N GLY A 205 -15.50 41.19 -15.56
CA GLY A 205 -15.75 42.46 -16.24
C GLY A 205 -17.03 42.44 -17.07
N ILE A 206 -17.31 41.35 -17.78
CA ILE A 206 -18.59 41.14 -18.48
C ILE A 206 -19.73 41.07 -17.46
N PHE A 207 -19.57 40.33 -16.36
CA PHE A 207 -20.60 40.23 -15.32
C PHE A 207 -20.93 41.60 -14.69
N LEU A 208 -19.92 42.42 -14.39
CA LEU A 208 -20.10 43.76 -13.81
C LEU A 208 -20.75 44.73 -14.81
N LYS A 209 -20.33 44.73 -16.08
CA LYS A 209 -20.93 45.57 -17.13
C LYS A 209 -22.36 45.14 -17.48
N THR A 210 -22.62 43.83 -17.51
CA THR A 210 -23.91 43.26 -17.93
C THR A 210 -24.85 42.99 -16.74
N GLY A 211 -24.43 43.31 -15.50
CA GLY A 211 -25.23 43.25 -14.28
C GLY A 211 -26.54 44.05 -14.35
N SER A 212 -26.61 44.98 -15.31
CA SER A 212 -27.79 45.75 -15.70
C SER A 212 -28.75 45.03 -16.69
N GLN A 213 -28.29 44.07 -17.51
CA GLN A 213 -29.10 43.51 -18.63
C GLN A 213 -29.23 41.98 -18.71
N GLN A 214 -28.50 41.17 -17.95
CA GLN A 214 -28.56 39.70 -18.08
C GLN A 214 -29.82 39.01 -17.48
N THR A 215 -30.77 39.77 -16.95
CA THR A 215 -32.08 39.22 -16.53
C THR A 215 -33.12 39.17 -17.65
N ALA A 216 -32.77 39.52 -18.89
CA ALA A 216 -33.70 39.44 -20.02
C ALA A 216 -33.95 38.01 -20.57
N PHE A 217 -33.18 37.00 -20.15
CA PHE A 217 -33.30 35.64 -20.74
C PHE A 217 -34.11 34.64 -19.89
N LEU A 218 -34.26 34.89 -18.57
CA LEU A 218 -35.17 34.12 -17.71
C LEU A 218 -36.55 34.77 -17.54
N ALA A 219 -36.73 36.02 -17.99
CA ALA A 219 -38.00 36.71 -18.05
C ALA A 219 -38.49 36.73 -19.49
N ARG A 220 -39.43 35.82 -19.81
CA ARG A 220 -40.17 35.79 -21.06
C ARG A 220 -40.80 37.17 -21.34
N PRO A 221 -40.60 37.82 -22.51
CA PRO A 221 -41.36 39.03 -22.83
C PRO A 221 -42.84 38.67 -22.97
N LYS A 222 -43.69 39.26 -22.14
CA LYS A 222 -45.15 39.26 -22.32
C LYS A 222 -45.49 40.46 -23.21
N GLY A 223 -45.99 40.23 -24.43
CA GLY A 223 -46.68 41.27 -25.21
C GLY A 223 -46.80 41.05 -26.72
N ALA A 224 -48.05 40.83 -27.18
CA ALA A 224 -48.58 40.81 -28.56
C ALA A 224 -48.19 39.59 -29.42
N ARG A 225 -49.09 38.84 -30.08
CA ARG A 225 -50.39 39.18 -30.70
C ARG A 225 -51.23 37.90 -30.89
N LYS A 226 -52.54 38.13 -31.07
CA LYS A 226 -53.69 37.22 -31.08
C LYS A 226 -53.62 35.98 -32.01
N SER A 227 -54.25 34.90 -31.53
CA SER A 227 -54.96 33.82 -32.24
C SER A 227 -54.60 33.49 -33.70
N VAL A 228 -53.96 32.34 -33.94
CA VAL A 228 -54.29 31.37 -35.02
C VAL A 228 -53.74 29.99 -34.58
N GLN A 229 -54.60 28.97 -34.48
CA GLN A 229 -54.16 27.57 -34.35
C GLN A 229 -53.51 27.08 -35.66
N PRO A 230 -52.30 26.51 -35.66
CA PRO A 230 -51.81 25.76 -36.80
C PRO A 230 -52.27 24.31 -36.73
N ASN A 231 -52.77 23.85 -37.86
CA ASN A 231 -53.43 22.59 -38.13
C ASN A 231 -52.55 21.35 -37.84
N ARG A 232 -53.05 20.42 -37.00
CA ARG A 232 -52.42 19.11 -36.64
C ARG A 232 -52.00 18.26 -37.85
N ARG A 233 -52.53 18.54 -39.05
CA ARG A 233 -52.20 17.81 -40.29
C ARG A 233 -50.84 18.15 -40.90
N MET A 234 -50.21 19.28 -40.57
CA MET A 234 -48.91 19.66 -41.16
C MET A 234 -47.71 19.16 -40.32
N GLN A 235 -47.85 19.07 -38.99
CA GLN A 235 -46.81 18.50 -38.11
C GLN A 235 -46.61 16.99 -38.35
N ASN A 236 -47.69 16.26 -38.64
CA ASN A 236 -47.60 14.83 -38.96
C ASN A 236 -46.87 14.55 -40.29
N ARG A 237 -46.83 15.50 -41.25
CA ARG A 237 -46.09 15.31 -42.51
C ARG A 237 -44.57 15.49 -42.36
N LEU A 238 -44.12 16.32 -41.43
CA LEU A 238 -42.69 16.55 -41.16
C LEU A 238 -42.09 15.48 -40.24
N GLN A 239 -42.90 14.93 -39.33
CA GLN A 239 -42.49 13.82 -38.46
C GLN A 239 -42.37 12.50 -39.26
N ASN A 240 -43.25 12.27 -40.24
CA ASN A 240 -43.20 11.07 -41.09
C ASN A 240 -42.04 11.09 -42.12
N ARG A 241 -41.55 12.28 -42.54
CA ARG A 241 -40.35 12.38 -43.41
C ARG A 241 -39.04 12.12 -42.65
N ARG A 242 -38.93 12.51 -41.38
CA ARG A 242 -37.73 12.22 -40.55
C ARG A 242 -37.64 10.75 -40.15
N SER A 243 -38.78 10.07 -39.99
CA SER A 243 -38.81 8.63 -39.69
C SER A 243 -38.37 7.75 -40.88
N GLN A 244 -38.59 8.17 -42.14
CA GLN A 244 -38.14 7.39 -43.31
C GLN A 244 -36.63 7.47 -43.55
N SER A 245 -35.99 8.61 -43.26
CA SER A 245 -34.53 8.77 -43.43
C SER A 245 -33.71 8.01 -42.39
N ILE A 246 -34.24 7.84 -41.17
CA ILE A 246 -33.55 7.13 -40.08
C ILE A 246 -33.68 5.59 -40.26
N ILE A 247 -34.80 5.11 -40.79
CA ILE A 247 -35.00 3.68 -41.08
C ILE A 247 -34.05 3.20 -42.20
N LEU A 248 -33.78 4.03 -43.22
CA LEU A 248 -32.80 3.71 -44.28
C LEU A 248 -31.34 3.66 -43.77
N LEU A 249 -30.99 4.48 -42.77
CA LEU A 249 -29.64 4.50 -42.17
C LEU A 249 -29.40 3.31 -41.22
N ILE A 250 -30.46 2.82 -40.55
CA ILE A 250 -30.38 1.64 -39.67
C ILE A 250 -30.37 0.34 -40.51
N GLN A 251 -30.99 0.33 -41.69
CA GLN A 251 -30.98 -0.82 -42.58
C GLN A 251 -29.64 -1.01 -43.32
N GLN A 252 -28.86 0.05 -43.51
CA GLN A 252 -27.49 -0.03 -44.05
C GLN A 252 -26.44 -0.52 -43.06
N SER A 253 -26.64 -0.34 -41.74
CA SER A 253 -25.68 -0.83 -40.73
C SER A 253 -25.86 -2.32 -40.40
N GLN A 254 -26.96 -2.95 -40.84
CA GLN A 254 -27.22 -4.37 -40.64
C GLN A 254 -26.64 -5.25 -41.76
N LEU A 255 -26.47 -4.71 -42.98
CA LEU A 255 -25.86 -5.41 -44.12
C LEU A 255 -24.33 -5.51 -44.05
N THR A 256 -23.66 -4.77 -43.16
CA THR A 256 -22.20 -4.83 -42.98
C THR A 256 -21.75 -5.73 -41.83
N THR A 257 -22.67 -6.18 -40.97
CA THR A 257 -22.35 -7.09 -39.85
C THR A 257 -22.50 -8.57 -40.21
N GLU A 258 -23.19 -8.91 -41.30
CA GLU A 258 -23.31 -10.29 -41.81
C GLU A 258 -22.09 -10.79 -42.62
N ARG A 259 -21.04 -9.96 -42.85
CA ARG A 259 -19.89 -10.35 -43.68
C ARG A 259 -18.62 -10.74 -42.93
N ILE A 260 -18.59 -10.73 -41.59
CA ILE A 260 -17.37 -11.01 -40.80
C ILE A 260 -17.52 -12.19 -39.81
N SER A 261 -18.68 -12.87 -39.75
CA SER A 261 -18.85 -14.05 -38.89
C SER A 261 -19.25 -15.33 -39.66
N SER A 262 -18.66 -15.52 -40.83
CA SER A 262 -18.60 -16.83 -41.50
C SER A 262 -17.16 -17.30 -41.57
N THR A 263 -16.62 -17.70 -40.43
CA THR A 263 -15.57 -18.73 -40.32
C THR A 263 -15.56 -19.18 -38.88
N VAL A 264 -16.21 -20.32 -38.63
CA VAL A 264 -15.73 -21.45 -37.83
C VAL A 264 -16.96 -22.31 -37.57
N ASP A 265 -16.96 -23.42 -38.29
CA ASP A 265 -17.93 -24.51 -38.31
C ASP A 265 -18.03 -25.25 -36.96
N THR A 266 -19.28 -25.56 -36.57
CA THR A 266 -19.85 -26.93 -36.46
C THR A 266 -19.19 -27.85 -35.40
N THR A 267 -19.89 -28.51 -34.44
CA THR A 267 -21.09 -29.35 -34.57
C THR A 267 -21.53 -29.89 -33.17
N THR A 268 -22.86 -29.95 -32.92
CA THR A 268 -23.66 -31.03 -32.23
C THR A 268 -23.34 -31.45 -30.78
N VAL A 269 -24.26 -31.78 -29.85
CA VAL A 269 -25.72 -32.08 -29.85
C VAL A 269 -26.28 -31.95 -28.41
N SER A 270 -27.58 -31.70 -28.36
CA SER A 270 -28.57 -31.45 -27.31
C SER A 270 -28.80 -32.56 -26.22
N PRO A 271 -29.92 -32.58 -25.45
CA PRO A 271 -30.15 -31.83 -24.20
C PRO A 271 -30.76 -32.72 -23.08
N THR A 272 -30.97 -32.20 -21.85
CA THR A 272 -32.29 -32.32 -21.14
C THR A 272 -32.34 -31.61 -19.76
N THR A 273 -33.42 -30.82 -19.59
CA THR A 273 -34.35 -30.64 -18.42
C THR A 273 -33.80 -30.71 -16.98
N SER A 274 -34.23 -29.91 -15.98
CA SER A 274 -35.46 -29.16 -15.76
C SER A 274 -35.33 -28.23 -14.53
N THR A 275 -36.04 -27.11 -14.60
CA THR A 275 -36.54 -26.17 -13.57
C THR A 275 -37.43 -26.84 -12.47
N PRO A 276 -38.09 -26.13 -11.50
CA PRO A 276 -38.00 -24.72 -11.04
C PRO A 276 -38.21 -24.46 -9.50
N SER A 277 -38.12 -23.16 -9.13
CA SER A 277 -38.97 -22.40 -8.15
C SER A 277 -38.81 -22.66 -6.63
N THR A 278 -38.95 -21.70 -5.68
CA THR A 278 -40.00 -20.66 -5.51
C THR A 278 -39.63 -19.62 -4.41
N THR A 279 -39.61 -18.32 -4.74
CA THR A 279 -40.29 -17.14 -4.12
C THR A 279 -40.76 -17.10 -2.63
N VAL A 280 -40.56 -15.98 -1.90
CA VAL A 280 -41.51 -14.85 -1.63
C VAL A 280 -40.99 -13.91 -0.50
N ASN A 281 -41.35 -12.63 -0.64
CA ASN A 281 -41.09 -11.38 0.11
C ASN A 281 -41.49 -11.33 1.62
N GLU A 282 -40.90 -10.39 2.39
CA GLU A 282 -41.53 -9.11 2.83
C GLU A 282 -40.67 -8.28 3.81
N LYS A 283 -40.86 -6.95 3.80
CA LYS A 283 -40.34 -5.90 4.71
C LYS A 283 -41.57 -5.13 5.21
N PRO A 284 -41.56 -4.37 6.35
CA PRO A 284 -41.23 -2.93 6.24
C PRO A 284 -40.77 -2.18 7.53
N THR A 285 -40.21 -0.98 7.29
CA THR A 285 -40.29 0.30 8.07
C THR A 285 -39.50 0.56 9.37
N ALA A 286 -39.33 1.87 9.62
CA ALA A 286 -38.23 2.57 10.29
C ALA A 286 -38.72 3.63 11.29
N SER A 287 -37.87 4.08 12.24
CA SER A 287 -37.86 5.46 12.76
C SER A 287 -36.61 5.79 13.58
N LYS A 288 -36.14 7.04 13.49
CA LYS A 288 -35.03 7.69 14.23
C LYS A 288 -35.52 8.36 15.52
N SER A 289 -34.65 8.51 16.53
CA SER A 289 -34.56 9.72 17.40
C SER A 289 -33.22 9.79 18.17
N GLU A 290 -32.84 11.00 18.56
CA GLU A 290 -31.53 11.49 19.02
C GLU A 290 -31.24 11.34 20.55
N ILE A 291 -30.01 11.74 20.92
CA ILE A 291 -29.16 11.56 22.12
C ILE A 291 -29.63 12.39 23.35
N PRO A 292 -29.29 12.01 24.62
CA PRO A 292 -28.22 12.73 25.35
C PRO A 292 -27.32 11.87 26.27
N GLU A 293 -26.20 12.48 26.68
CA GLU A 293 -25.03 11.96 27.40
C GLU A 293 -25.22 11.65 28.91
N ASN A 294 -24.30 10.79 29.39
CA ASN A 294 -23.81 10.57 30.77
C ASN A 294 -24.72 9.85 31.78
N ALA A 295 -24.43 8.56 31.99
CA ALA A 295 -24.18 7.96 33.31
C ALA A 295 -23.82 6.47 33.23
N ASN A 296 -22.77 6.10 33.98
CA ASN A 296 -22.59 4.84 34.71
C ASN A 296 -21.76 3.69 34.09
N GLU A 297 -20.50 3.67 34.54
CA GLU A 297 -19.53 2.55 34.63
C GLU A 297 -20.04 1.30 35.40
N SER A 298 -21.32 1.16 35.69
CA SER A 298 -21.86 0.00 36.43
C SER A 298 -22.51 -1.07 35.54
N ILE A 299 -22.51 -0.88 34.21
CA ILE A 299 -23.14 -1.80 33.25
C ILE A 299 -22.12 -2.76 32.60
N ILE A 300 -20.82 -2.43 32.70
CA ILE A 300 -19.74 -3.22 32.04
C ILE A 300 -19.49 -4.56 32.76
N SER A 301 -19.69 -4.64 34.08
CA SER A 301 -19.48 -5.89 34.83
C SER A 301 -20.58 -6.94 34.64
N GLU A 302 -21.80 -6.55 34.24
CA GLU A 302 -22.90 -7.51 33.99
C GLU A 302 -22.95 -8.00 32.52
N ILE A 303 -22.27 -7.32 31.61
CA ILE A 303 -22.14 -7.73 30.21
C ILE A 303 -21.06 -8.81 30.06
N ASP A 304 -19.99 -8.78 30.85
CA ASP A 304 -18.89 -9.75 30.79
C ASP A 304 -19.34 -11.18 31.13
N GLU A 305 -20.24 -11.36 32.12
CA GLU A 305 -20.67 -12.70 32.55
C GLU A 305 -21.73 -13.33 31.61
N LYS A 306 -22.55 -12.52 30.95
CA LYS A 306 -23.55 -13.00 29.97
C LYS A 306 -22.97 -13.24 28.58
N THR A 307 -21.89 -12.55 28.21
CA THR A 307 -21.23 -12.72 26.91
C THR A 307 -20.35 -13.98 26.87
N GLU A 308 -19.72 -14.36 27.99
CA GLU A 308 -18.98 -15.63 28.12
C GLU A 308 -19.88 -16.88 28.04
N ARG A 309 -21.13 -16.78 28.52
CA ARG A 309 -22.06 -17.92 28.54
C ARG A 309 -22.74 -18.18 27.18
N SER A 310 -22.88 -17.14 26.36
CA SER A 310 -23.44 -17.24 25.00
C SER A 310 -22.39 -17.67 23.96
N SER A 311 -21.12 -17.28 24.16
CA SER A 311 -20.00 -17.61 23.26
C SER A 311 -19.46 -19.05 23.42
N ARG A 312 -19.80 -19.76 24.51
CA ARG A 312 -19.51 -21.21 24.64
C ARG A 312 -20.45 -22.12 23.85
N LYS A 313 -21.62 -21.66 23.39
CA LYS A 313 -22.65 -22.53 22.79
C LYS A 313 -22.68 -22.58 21.26
N ASN A 314 -21.98 -21.69 20.56
CA ASN A 314 -21.97 -21.64 19.09
C ASN A 314 -20.55 -21.45 18.54
N ARG A 315 -19.62 -22.39 18.85
CA ARG A 315 -18.36 -22.53 18.10
C ARG A 315 -18.62 -23.57 17.00
N PRO A 316 -18.59 -23.21 15.70
CA PRO A 316 -18.52 -24.23 14.67
C PRO A 316 -17.17 -24.94 14.85
N GLU A 317 -17.23 -26.24 15.06
CA GLU A 317 -16.10 -27.13 15.16
C GLU A 317 -15.37 -27.08 13.81
N SER A 318 -14.29 -26.30 13.73
CA SER A 318 -13.44 -26.28 12.55
C SER A 318 -12.74 -27.63 12.50
N GLN A 319 -13.19 -28.52 11.63
CA GLN A 319 -12.48 -29.74 11.28
C GLN A 319 -11.06 -29.37 10.85
N LYS A 320 -10.10 -29.50 11.76
CA LYS A 320 -8.69 -29.68 11.42
C LYS A 320 -8.63 -31.05 10.77
N ILE A 321 -8.46 -31.06 9.45
CA ILE A 321 -8.10 -32.28 8.74
C ILE A 321 -6.64 -32.51 9.13
N ASP A 322 -6.42 -33.43 10.06
CA ASP A 322 -5.10 -33.96 10.40
C ASP A 322 -4.62 -34.81 9.22
N GLU A 323 -4.23 -34.15 8.14
CA GLU A 323 -3.45 -34.80 7.09
C GLU A 323 -2.05 -34.97 7.66
N LYS A 324 -1.73 -36.24 7.98
CA LYS A 324 -0.46 -36.66 8.54
C LYS A 324 0.65 -36.16 7.60
N ILE A 325 1.46 -35.23 8.06
CA ILE A 325 2.56 -34.69 7.26
C ILE A 325 3.53 -35.86 6.99
N GLU A 326 3.57 -36.36 5.76
CA GLU A 326 4.64 -37.25 5.31
C GLU A 326 5.89 -36.41 5.12
N VAL A 327 6.67 -36.30 6.20
CA VAL A 327 8.03 -35.75 6.20
C VAL A 327 8.99 -36.94 6.03
N PRO A 328 10.12 -36.80 5.30
CA PRO A 328 11.14 -37.83 5.21
C PRO A 328 11.43 -38.42 6.59
N ASP A 329 11.54 -39.76 6.67
CA ASP A 329 11.89 -40.48 7.88
C ASP A 329 13.15 -39.85 8.46
N TYR A 330 12.99 -39.01 9.48
CA TYR A 330 14.14 -38.56 10.24
C TYR A 330 14.63 -39.80 10.97
N PRO A 331 15.84 -40.33 10.66
CA PRO A 331 16.36 -41.41 11.47
C PRO A 331 16.42 -40.84 12.89
N ALA A 332 15.63 -41.42 13.79
CA ALA A 332 15.71 -41.09 15.20
C ALA A 332 17.20 -41.11 15.55
N SER A 333 17.74 -39.97 15.99
CA SER A 333 19.16 -39.83 16.33
C SER A 333 19.53 -41.08 17.13
N PRO A 334 20.54 -41.87 16.70
CA PRO A 334 20.86 -43.12 17.36
C PRO A 334 21.06 -42.81 18.82
N ARG A 335 20.11 -43.23 19.67
CA ARG A 335 20.25 -43.11 21.11
C ARG A 335 21.44 -43.98 21.49
N GLY A 336 22.57 -43.31 21.65
CA GLY A 336 23.87 -43.91 21.90
C GLY A 336 24.91 -42.83 22.19
N ASN A 337 24.58 -41.82 23.00
CA ASN A 337 25.56 -40.90 23.62
C ASN A 337 26.43 -41.62 24.68
N GLU A 338 26.68 -42.92 24.54
CA GLU A 338 27.52 -43.67 25.45
C GLU A 338 28.99 -43.44 25.07
N GLY A 339 29.58 -42.39 25.65
CA GLY A 339 31.02 -42.15 25.60
C GLY A 339 31.49 -40.92 24.81
N LEU A 340 30.60 -40.21 24.11
CA LEU A 340 30.94 -38.93 23.45
C LEU A 340 30.93 -37.79 24.47
N GLN A 341 31.86 -36.83 24.32
CA GLN A 341 31.87 -35.60 25.10
C GLN A 341 30.95 -34.53 24.46
N GLU A 342 30.46 -33.59 25.27
CA GLU A 342 29.73 -32.43 24.77
C GLU A 342 30.62 -31.61 23.82
N CYS A 343 30.05 -31.15 22.70
CA CYS A 343 30.76 -30.31 21.76
C CYS A 343 31.25 -29.01 22.45
N PRO A 344 32.51 -28.61 22.22
CA PRO A 344 33.02 -27.37 22.78
C PRO A 344 32.21 -26.17 22.28
N LYS A 345 31.95 -25.19 23.16
CA LYS A 345 31.15 -24.00 22.83
C LYS A 345 31.72 -23.21 21.65
N TYR A 346 33.05 -23.13 21.56
CA TYR A 346 33.81 -22.54 20.46
C TYR A 346 34.81 -23.58 19.96
N PRO A 347 34.44 -24.42 18.99
CA PRO A 347 35.32 -25.44 18.43
C PRO A 347 36.51 -24.83 17.68
N ASP A 348 37.62 -25.56 17.60
CA ASP A 348 38.80 -25.14 16.81
C ASP A 348 38.53 -25.13 15.28
N THR A 349 37.39 -25.66 14.84
CA THR A 349 36.93 -25.63 13.44
C THR A 349 36.41 -24.26 13.00
N LEU A 350 36.21 -23.32 13.91
CA LEU A 350 35.79 -21.95 13.58
C LEU A 350 36.92 -21.18 12.88
N ILE A 351 36.59 -20.50 11.79
CA ILE A 351 37.54 -19.66 11.04
C ILE A 351 37.47 -18.18 11.47
N GLY A 352 36.41 -17.78 12.16
CA GLY A 352 36.11 -16.40 12.49
C GLY A 352 35.42 -15.69 11.33
N ARG A 353 35.92 -14.49 11.03
CA ARG A 353 35.26 -13.59 10.08
C ARG A 353 35.59 -13.93 8.62
N ASP A 354 34.56 -14.15 7.83
CA ASP A 354 34.59 -14.39 6.38
C ASP A 354 33.42 -13.65 5.71
N ILE A 355 33.70 -12.78 4.74
CA ILE A 355 32.68 -11.92 4.13
C ILE A 355 32.11 -12.62 2.89
N PRO A 356 30.82 -13.02 2.89
CA PRO A 356 30.22 -13.71 1.77
C PRO A 356 30.00 -12.78 0.58
N ASP A 357 30.13 -13.30 -0.64
CA ASP A 357 29.83 -12.54 -1.85
C ASP A 357 28.31 -12.55 -2.11
N SER A 358 27.66 -11.44 -1.74
CA SER A 358 26.22 -11.26 -1.93
C SER A 358 25.77 -11.23 -3.40
N GLY A 359 26.69 -11.02 -4.34
CA GLY A 359 26.44 -10.99 -5.78
C GLY A 359 26.71 -12.31 -6.49
N LEU A 360 27.19 -13.34 -5.77
CA LEU A 360 27.53 -14.63 -6.36
C LEU A 360 26.30 -15.30 -6.99
N GLU A 361 26.42 -15.66 -8.26
CA GLU A 361 25.44 -16.49 -8.96
C GLU A 361 25.81 -17.95 -8.71
N ILE A 362 24.83 -18.73 -8.23
CA ILE A 362 25.01 -20.12 -7.80
C ILE A 362 23.90 -20.95 -8.43
N GLU A 363 24.26 -22.11 -8.96
CA GLU A 363 23.32 -23.13 -9.44
C GLU A 363 23.12 -24.25 -8.42
N TRP A 364 22.02 -25.01 -8.54
CA TRP A 364 21.66 -26.02 -7.53
C TRP A 364 22.70 -27.13 -7.41
N ASP A 365 23.31 -27.55 -8.52
CA ASP A 365 24.42 -28.49 -8.56
C ASP A 365 25.60 -28.02 -7.69
N GLN A 366 25.94 -26.74 -7.77
CA GLN A 366 27.01 -26.16 -6.95
C GLN A 366 26.66 -26.12 -5.46
N VAL A 367 25.38 -25.91 -5.12
CA VAL A 367 24.92 -26.00 -3.73
C VAL A 367 25.05 -27.44 -3.25
N GLU A 368 24.50 -28.40 -4.00
CA GLU A 368 24.53 -29.82 -3.69
C GLU A 368 25.96 -30.34 -3.53
N ASP A 369 26.84 -30.09 -4.50
CA ASP A 369 28.25 -30.49 -4.44
C ASP A 369 28.97 -29.93 -3.21
N LYS A 370 28.62 -28.71 -2.80
CA LYS A 370 29.23 -28.04 -1.63
C LYS A 370 28.77 -28.65 -0.30
N VAL A 371 27.53 -29.14 -0.23
CA VAL A 371 26.90 -29.55 1.04
C VAL A 371 26.67 -31.05 1.16
N ALA A 372 26.77 -31.83 0.08
CA ALA A 372 26.40 -33.25 0.02
C ALA A 372 27.12 -34.12 1.06
N ASP A 373 28.39 -33.83 1.35
CA ASP A 373 29.17 -34.63 2.28
C ASP A 373 28.66 -34.49 3.72
N GLY A 374 28.02 -35.55 4.24
CA GLY A 374 27.55 -35.67 5.62
C GLY A 374 26.20 -35.02 5.92
N LEU A 375 25.52 -34.41 4.94
CA LEU A 375 24.19 -33.82 5.15
C LEU A 375 23.11 -34.90 5.10
N LEU A 376 22.28 -34.96 6.14
CA LEU A 376 21.14 -35.87 6.21
C LEU A 376 20.01 -35.39 5.30
N GLU A 377 19.15 -36.33 4.89
CA GLU A 377 17.95 -36.02 4.12
C GLU A 377 17.08 -34.97 4.84
N GLY A 378 16.52 -34.04 4.06
CA GLY A 378 15.76 -32.90 4.61
C GLY A 378 16.62 -31.72 5.08
N GLY A 379 17.94 -31.71 4.83
CA GLY A 379 18.80 -30.55 5.10
C GLY A 379 19.23 -30.44 6.57
N CYS A 380 19.39 -31.59 7.23
CA CYS A 380 19.82 -31.69 8.63
C CYS A 380 21.27 -32.14 8.75
N TRP A 381 21.93 -31.79 9.85
CA TRP A 381 23.30 -32.23 10.14
C TRP A 381 23.53 -32.36 11.65
N GLU A 382 24.30 -33.36 12.06
CA GLU A 382 24.76 -33.54 13.44
C GLU A 382 26.28 -33.86 13.45
N PRO A 383 27.04 -33.40 14.46
CA PRO A 383 28.44 -33.77 14.61
C PRO A 383 28.61 -35.25 14.99
N GLU A 384 29.61 -35.91 14.41
CA GLU A 384 29.90 -37.33 14.69
C GLU A 384 30.87 -37.54 15.87
N ASP A 385 31.72 -36.55 16.15
CA ASP A 385 32.84 -36.67 17.09
C ASP A 385 32.54 -36.10 18.49
N CYS A 386 31.39 -35.46 18.67
CA CYS A 386 30.90 -34.93 19.93
C CYS A 386 29.37 -34.86 19.87
N PHE A 387 28.70 -34.73 21.02
CA PHE A 387 27.24 -34.54 21.03
C PHE A 387 26.86 -33.07 21.28
N SER A 388 25.82 -32.60 20.58
CA SER A 388 25.24 -31.27 20.79
C SER A 388 24.16 -31.33 21.86
N THR A 389 24.14 -30.38 22.80
CA THR A 389 23.16 -30.35 23.91
C THR A 389 21.79 -29.80 23.53
N THR A 390 21.69 -29.14 22.38
CA THR A 390 20.43 -28.57 21.88
C THR A 390 20.27 -28.87 20.41
N LYS A 391 19.03 -29.10 19.99
CA LYS A 391 18.70 -29.26 18.58
C LYS A 391 18.08 -28.00 18.00
N THR A 392 18.69 -27.46 16.95
CA THR A 392 18.29 -26.15 16.38
C THR A 392 17.49 -26.31 15.09
N ALA A 393 16.26 -25.80 15.09
CA ALA A 393 15.49 -25.58 13.87
C ALA A 393 15.75 -24.18 13.31
N ILE A 394 16.19 -24.08 12.05
CA ILE A 394 16.39 -22.81 11.35
C ILE A 394 15.25 -22.64 10.35
N ILE A 395 14.31 -21.77 10.69
CA ILE A 395 13.10 -21.51 9.91
C ILE A 395 13.35 -20.31 8.98
N VAL A 396 13.26 -20.57 7.68
CA VAL A 396 13.44 -19.56 6.62
C VAL A 396 12.08 -19.28 5.96
N PRO A 397 11.41 -18.15 6.25
CA PRO A 397 10.19 -17.77 5.55
C PRO A 397 10.51 -17.43 4.09
N TYR A 398 9.77 -18.01 3.15
CA TYR A 398 10.17 -17.99 1.75
C TYR A 398 9.01 -17.74 0.79
N LYS A 399 9.29 -16.96 -0.26
CA LYS A 399 8.44 -16.77 -1.43
C LYS A 399 9.23 -16.14 -2.58
N ASP A 400 9.28 -16.78 -3.74
CA ASP A 400 9.83 -16.25 -5.00
C ASP A 400 11.27 -15.69 -4.89
N ARG A 401 12.17 -16.35 -4.14
CA ARG A 401 13.54 -15.87 -3.86
C ARG A 401 14.62 -16.93 -4.06
N GLU A 402 14.49 -17.70 -5.13
CA GLU A 402 15.33 -18.89 -5.36
C GLU A 402 16.82 -18.56 -5.36
N THR A 403 17.24 -17.49 -6.04
CA THR A 403 18.65 -17.08 -6.09
C THR A 403 19.21 -16.72 -4.71
N HIS A 404 18.38 -16.20 -3.80
CA HIS A 404 18.79 -15.90 -2.43
C HIS A 404 18.89 -17.17 -1.61
N LEU A 405 17.93 -18.09 -1.78
CA LEU A 405 17.93 -19.37 -1.10
C LEU A 405 19.17 -20.21 -1.47
N LYS A 406 19.54 -20.25 -2.76
CA LYS A 406 20.78 -20.92 -3.21
C LYS A 406 22.01 -20.37 -2.49
N ARG A 407 22.18 -19.04 -2.44
CA ARG A 407 23.28 -18.38 -1.70
C ARG A 407 23.24 -18.69 -0.22
N LEU A 408 22.06 -18.61 0.40
CA LEU A 408 21.90 -18.89 1.81
C LEU A 408 22.37 -20.31 2.13
N LEU A 409 21.88 -21.32 1.42
CA LEU A 409 22.24 -22.71 1.68
C LEU A 409 23.73 -22.98 1.41
N TYR A 410 24.28 -22.39 0.35
CA TYR A 410 25.70 -22.50 0.00
C TYR A 410 26.63 -22.00 1.11
N TYR A 411 26.29 -20.86 1.75
CA TYR A 411 27.12 -20.27 2.82
C TYR A 411 26.76 -20.80 4.22
N LEU A 412 25.48 -21.02 4.51
CA LEU A 412 25.01 -21.31 5.86
C LEU A 412 25.33 -22.74 6.30
N HIS A 413 25.22 -23.75 5.42
CA HIS A 413 25.54 -25.13 5.81
C HIS A 413 27.00 -25.28 6.30
N PRO A 414 28.03 -24.86 5.54
CA PRO A 414 29.41 -24.90 6.02
C PRO A 414 29.62 -24.06 7.29
N PHE A 415 28.97 -22.91 7.40
CA PHE A 415 29.03 -22.04 8.57
C PHE A 415 28.57 -22.75 9.84
N LEU A 416 27.42 -23.41 9.81
CA LEU A 416 26.84 -24.10 10.96
C LEU A 416 27.62 -25.37 11.33
N ARG A 417 28.11 -26.12 10.33
CA ARG A 417 28.94 -27.32 10.56
C ARG A 417 30.20 -27.00 11.35
N ARG A 418 30.85 -25.87 11.07
CA ARG A 418 32.04 -25.41 11.84
C ARG A 418 31.73 -25.10 13.31
N GLN A 419 30.47 -24.80 13.63
CA GLN A 419 30.02 -24.58 15.02
C GLN A 419 29.73 -25.89 15.78
N LYS A 420 29.77 -27.05 15.10
CA LYS A 420 29.44 -28.37 15.67
C LYS A 420 28.09 -28.41 16.41
N ILE A 421 27.06 -27.81 15.81
CA ILE A 421 25.69 -27.84 16.34
C ILE A 421 24.85 -28.90 15.63
N SER A 422 23.86 -29.49 16.32
CA SER A 422 22.80 -30.27 15.65
C SER A 422 21.74 -29.31 15.11
N TYR A 423 21.50 -29.34 13.80
CA TYR A 423 20.54 -28.43 13.18
C TYR A 423 19.78 -29.01 11.99
N CYS A 424 18.66 -28.38 11.66
CA CYS A 424 17.91 -28.58 10.42
C CYS A 424 17.49 -27.23 9.83
N ILE A 425 17.61 -27.06 8.51
CA ILE A 425 17.09 -25.88 7.80
C ILE A 425 15.72 -26.21 7.20
N VAL A 426 14.72 -25.40 7.55
CA VAL A 426 13.33 -25.58 7.14
C VAL A 426 12.88 -24.35 6.36
N VAL A 427 12.62 -24.54 5.07
CA VAL A 427 12.12 -23.48 4.19
C VAL A 427 10.60 -23.47 4.23
N ALA A 428 10.02 -22.42 4.81
CA ALA A 428 8.59 -22.23 4.95
C ALA A 428 8.05 -21.43 3.77
N GLU A 429 7.64 -22.12 2.70
CA GLU A 429 7.19 -21.50 1.46
C GLU A 429 5.70 -21.13 1.46
N GLN A 430 5.37 -19.90 1.06
CA GLN A 430 3.98 -19.49 0.87
C GLN A 430 3.47 -19.85 -0.53
N TYR A 431 2.54 -20.81 -0.60
CA TYR A 431 1.97 -21.29 -1.87
C TYR A 431 1.14 -20.23 -2.62
N HIS A 432 0.34 -19.40 -1.95
CA HIS A 432 -0.57 -18.48 -2.64
C HIS A 432 0.13 -17.19 -3.12
N ASP A 433 -0.14 -16.79 -4.37
CA ASP A 433 0.15 -15.49 -5.02
C ASP A 433 -0.29 -14.21 -4.28
N GLY A 434 -0.95 -14.32 -3.13
CA GLY A 434 -1.32 -13.19 -2.28
C GLY A 434 -0.12 -12.44 -1.71
N ARG A 435 -0.42 -11.41 -0.89
CA ARG A 435 0.61 -10.70 -0.13
C ARG A 435 1.38 -11.66 0.75
N PHE A 436 2.68 -11.39 0.93
CA PHE A 436 3.53 -12.19 1.80
C PHE A 436 3.16 -11.96 3.26
N ASN A 437 3.15 -13.02 4.07
CA ASN A 437 2.95 -12.95 5.51
C ASN A 437 4.03 -13.76 6.24
N LYS A 438 5.11 -13.06 6.61
CA LYS A 438 6.27 -13.62 7.28
C LYS A 438 5.91 -14.27 8.62
N GLY A 439 5.07 -13.61 9.43
CA GLY A 439 4.68 -14.10 10.76
C GLY A 439 3.89 -15.41 10.72
N ILE A 440 2.92 -15.55 9.80
CA ILE A 440 2.18 -16.82 9.63
C ILE A 440 3.12 -17.95 9.22
N LEU A 441 4.03 -17.72 8.26
CA LEU A 441 4.94 -18.78 7.79
C LEU A 441 5.85 -19.28 8.91
N MET A 442 6.41 -18.35 9.69
CA MET A 442 7.23 -18.69 10.85
C MET A 442 6.45 -19.49 11.90
N ASN A 443 5.22 -19.09 12.20
CA ASN A 443 4.34 -19.82 13.11
C ASN A 443 3.95 -21.21 12.57
N ALA A 444 3.60 -21.32 11.29
CA ALA A 444 3.22 -22.58 10.65
C ALA A 444 4.37 -23.59 10.63
N ALA A 445 5.57 -23.15 10.26
CA ALA A 445 6.75 -24.00 10.30
C ALA A 445 7.09 -24.43 11.72
N PHE A 446 7.03 -23.52 12.70
CA PHE A 446 7.23 -23.86 14.10
C PHE A 446 6.22 -24.91 14.59
N ASP A 447 4.92 -24.69 14.36
CA ASP A 447 3.86 -25.62 14.77
C ASP A 447 4.01 -27.00 14.10
N ALA A 448 4.40 -27.05 12.83
CA ALA A 448 4.69 -28.31 12.13
C ALA A 448 5.88 -29.04 12.77
N LEU A 449 6.97 -28.33 13.06
CA LEU A 449 8.18 -28.90 13.66
C LEU A 449 7.94 -29.42 15.09
N MET A 450 7.16 -28.70 15.90
CA MET A 450 6.85 -29.11 17.27
C MET A 450 5.95 -30.36 17.33
N LYS A 451 5.25 -30.69 16.25
CA LYS A 451 4.45 -31.93 16.13
C LYS A 451 5.27 -33.13 15.68
N MET A 452 6.52 -32.94 15.29
CA MET A 452 7.43 -34.02 14.92
C MET A 452 8.03 -34.66 16.19
N ASP A 453 8.21 -35.97 16.18
CA ASP A 453 8.86 -36.73 17.28
C ASP A 453 10.38 -36.47 17.40
N VAL A 454 10.91 -35.52 16.62
CA VAL A 454 12.32 -35.14 16.59
C VAL A 454 12.71 -34.26 17.79
N GLY A 455 11.78 -33.40 18.25
CA GLY A 455 11.98 -32.49 19.39
C GLY A 455 13.06 -31.42 19.16
N PHE A 456 12.68 -30.21 18.76
CA PHE A 456 13.61 -29.08 18.64
C PHE A 456 13.55 -28.18 19.87
N ASP A 457 14.70 -27.97 20.53
CA ASP A 457 14.81 -27.11 21.71
C ASP A 457 15.00 -25.64 21.34
N CYS A 458 15.69 -25.41 20.22
CA CYS A 458 16.11 -24.10 19.76
C CYS A 458 15.48 -23.77 18.40
N VAL A 459 15.03 -22.53 18.26
CA VAL A 459 14.45 -22.04 17.00
C VAL A 459 15.12 -20.74 16.60
N ILE A 460 15.55 -20.70 15.34
CA ILE A 460 16.13 -19.54 14.68
C ILE A 460 15.20 -19.13 13.55
N PHE A 461 14.80 -17.87 13.54
CA PHE A 461 14.06 -17.27 12.45
C PHE A 461 15.04 -16.48 11.59
N HIS A 462 15.14 -16.83 10.32
CA HIS A 462 16.23 -16.38 9.47
C HIS A 462 15.71 -15.86 8.13
N ASP A 463 15.82 -14.56 7.88
CA ASP A 463 15.49 -13.98 6.58
C ASP A 463 16.37 -14.56 5.46
N VAL A 464 15.77 -14.90 4.31
CA VAL A 464 16.46 -15.62 3.22
C VAL A 464 17.63 -14.84 2.59
N ASP A 465 17.67 -13.53 2.79
CA ASP A 465 18.62 -12.60 2.18
C ASP A 465 19.73 -12.14 3.15
N MET A 466 19.88 -12.79 4.29
CA MET A 466 20.86 -12.45 5.31
C MET A 466 21.97 -13.49 5.35
N LEU A 467 23.23 -13.10 5.16
CA LEU A 467 24.37 -14.04 5.20
C LEU A 467 25.27 -13.69 6.39
N PRO A 468 25.54 -14.61 7.33
CA PRO A 468 26.40 -14.31 8.48
C PRO A 468 27.87 -14.17 8.05
N GLU A 469 28.59 -13.22 8.66
CA GLU A 469 29.99 -12.93 8.34
C GLU A 469 31.01 -13.55 9.31
N ASP A 470 30.58 -14.10 10.44
CA ASP A 470 31.51 -14.55 11.49
C ASP A 470 30.96 -15.77 12.20
N ASP A 471 31.62 -16.92 12.03
CA ASP A 471 31.14 -18.20 12.57
C ASP A 471 31.28 -18.33 14.08
N ARG A 472 31.87 -17.33 14.73
CA ARG A 472 31.81 -17.16 16.19
C ARG A 472 30.43 -16.67 16.67
N ASN A 473 29.58 -16.19 15.76
CA ASN A 473 28.18 -15.87 16.04
C ASN A 473 27.36 -17.17 16.11
N ARG A 474 27.23 -17.73 17.31
CA ARG A 474 26.72 -19.08 17.54
C ARG A 474 25.22 -19.23 17.32
N TYR A 475 24.82 -20.23 16.53
CA TYR A 475 23.43 -20.59 16.21
C TYR A 475 22.89 -21.67 17.16
N ALA A 476 23.05 -21.45 18.47
CA ALA A 476 22.55 -22.34 19.51
C ALA A 476 21.95 -21.53 20.66
N CYS A 477 20.73 -21.91 21.08
CA CYS A 477 19.95 -21.12 22.02
C CYS A 477 20.52 -21.15 23.44
N GLY A 478 20.39 -20.00 24.10
CA GLY A 478 20.52 -19.88 25.55
C GLY A 478 19.15 -19.72 26.23
N PRO A 479 19.13 -19.30 27.51
CA PRO A 479 17.89 -19.08 28.25
C PRO A 479 17.10 -17.86 27.75
N SER A 480 17.79 -16.85 27.23
CA SER A 480 17.21 -15.60 26.74
C SER A 480 17.12 -15.57 25.22
N PRO A 481 16.11 -14.91 24.62
CA PRO A 481 16.10 -14.62 23.18
C PRO A 481 17.26 -13.73 22.77
N ILE A 482 17.85 -13.99 21.60
CA ILE A 482 19.01 -13.28 21.07
C ILE A 482 18.69 -12.74 19.68
N HIS A 483 19.04 -11.48 19.45
CA HIS A 483 19.05 -10.90 18.10
C HIS A 483 20.43 -11.12 17.47
N LEU A 484 20.52 -12.02 16.49
CA LEU A 484 21.79 -12.45 15.91
C LEU A 484 22.36 -11.44 14.92
N SER A 485 21.49 -10.78 14.14
CA SER A 485 21.88 -9.85 13.07
C SER A 485 21.93 -8.39 13.51
N LEU A 486 22.75 -8.03 14.50
CA LEU A 486 22.83 -6.67 15.02
C LEU A 486 23.42 -5.65 14.04
N MET A 487 24.35 -6.07 13.19
CA MET A 487 25.11 -5.18 12.31
C MET A 487 25.01 -5.67 10.87
N ILE A 488 24.25 -4.97 10.04
CA ILE A 488 24.05 -5.36 8.63
C ILE A 488 24.80 -4.40 7.71
N ASN A 489 25.45 -4.93 6.67
CA ASN A 489 26.16 -4.14 5.65
C ASN A 489 25.29 -3.03 5.01
N LYS A 490 24.00 -3.29 4.78
CA LYS A 490 23.02 -2.32 4.25
C LYS A 490 22.90 -1.06 5.11
N TYR A 491 23.19 -1.17 6.40
CA TYR A 491 23.17 -0.06 7.36
C TYR A 491 24.58 0.37 7.78
N ASP A 492 25.59 0.10 6.94
CA ASP A 492 27.01 0.33 7.23
C ASP A 492 27.46 -0.28 8.57
N TYR A 493 26.89 -1.44 8.93
CA TYR A 493 27.11 -2.11 10.21
C TYR A 493 26.77 -1.25 11.44
N ARG A 494 25.95 -0.21 11.29
CA ARG A 494 25.49 0.64 12.41
C ARG A 494 24.38 -0.07 13.18
N TYR A 495 24.61 -0.30 14.47
CA TYR A 495 23.64 -0.81 15.43
C TYR A 495 23.22 0.30 16.41
N PRO A 496 21.92 0.44 16.77
CA PRO A 496 20.76 -0.32 16.28
C PRO A 496 20.23 0.18 14.92
N TYR A 497 19.57 -0.70 14.16
CA TYR A 497 18.86 -0.35 12.93
C TYR A 497 17.36 -0.70 13.05
N GLY A 498 16.50 0.28 13.31
CA GLY A 498 15.03 0.17 13.14
C GLY A 498 14.23 -0.87 13.98
N THR A 499 14.87 -1.90 14.54
CA THR A 499 14.31 -2.96 15.41
C THR A 499 15.43 -3.57 16.26
N ASP A 500 15.08 -4.07 17.44
CA ASP A 500 15.99 -4.86 18.27
C ASP A 500 15.75 -6.37 18.14
N PHE A 501 14.85 -6.83 17.25
CA PHE A 501 14.54 -8.25 17.05
C PHE A 501 13.95 -8.53 15.65
N GLY A 502 14.74 -8.33 14.60
CA GLY A 502 14.37 -8.63 13.20
C GLY A 502 15.55 -9.20 12.42
N GLY A 503 15.35 -9.51 11.13
CA GLY A 503 16.38 -10.14 10.30
C GLY A 503 16.63 -11.61 10.68
N VAL A 504 17.62 -11.84 11.54
CA VAL A 504 17.97 -13.15 12.08
C VAL A 504 17.92 -13.12 13.60
N THR A 505 17.02 -13.95 14.16
CA THR A 505 16.74 -13.98 15.60
C THR A 505 16.65 -15.40 16.12
N MET A 506 16.91 -15.60 17.41
CA MET A 506 17.03 -16.92 18.03
C MET A 506 16.36 -16.94 19.40
N MET A 507 15.62 -18.00 19.72
CA MET A 507 15.11 -18.26 21.06
C MET A 507 14.74 -19.73 21.25
N SER A 508 14.63 -20.19 22.50
CA SER A 508 14.13 -21.54 22.77
C SER A 508 12.69 -21.73 22.28
N ALA A 509 12.33 -22.95 21.91
CA ALA A 509 10.96 -23.30 21.53
C ALA A 509 9.94 -22.98 22.65
N ALA A 510 10.37 -23.14 23.91
CA ALA A 510 9.59 -22.76 25.09
C ALA A 510 9.33 -21.24 25.15
N ASN A 511 10.35 -20.41 24.94
CA ASN A 511 10.19 -18.94 24.93
C ASN A 511 9.29 -18.49 23.77
N TYR A 512 9.44 -19.11 22.60
CA TYR A 512 8.58 -18.79 21.45
C TYR A 512 7.11 -19.12 21.72
N THR A 513 6.86 -20.27 22.36
CA THR A 513 5.53 -20.69 22.78
C THR A 513 4.95 -19.75 23.85
N SER A 514 5.75 -19.34 24.84
CA SER A 514 5.29 -18.50 25.95
C SER A 514 4.88 -17.09 25.51
N VAL A 515 5.49 -16.57 24.44
CA VAL A 515 5.10 -15.27 23.85
C VAL A 515 3.96 -15.38 22.84
N ASN A 516 3.35 -16.57 22.69
CA ASN A 516 2.32 -16.89 21.71
C ASN A 516 2.80 -16.68 20.25
N GLY A 517 4.09 -16.88 19.98
CA GLY A 517 4.71 -16.71 18.66
C GLY A 517 4.51 -15.36 17.98
N HIS A 518 4.79 -15.32 16.68
CA HIS A 518 4.60 -14.15 15.83
C HIS A 518 3.11 -13.83 15.62
N THR A 519 2.83 -12.61 15.15
CA THR A 519 1.50 -12.18 14.73
C THR A 519 1.07 -12.80 13.39
N ASN A 520 -0.20 -13.17 13.25
CA ASN A 520 -0.71 -13.73 12.00
C ASN A 520 -1.32 -12.68 11.04
N VAL A 521 -1.47 -11.43 11.47
CA VAL A 521 -2.29 -10.44 10.73
C VAL A 521 -1.50 -9.41 9.92
N PHE A 522 -0.17 -9.42 9.99
CA PHE A 522 0.66 -8.50 9.19
C PHE A 522 0.89 -9.07 7.79
N TRP A 523 0.07 -8.59 6.85
CA TRP A 523 0.22 -8.86 5.43
C TRP A 523 1.02 -7.72 4.76
N GLY A 524 2.02 -8.09 3.96
CA GLY A 524 2.97 -7.15 3.35
C GLY A 524 4.22 -6.93 4.22
N TRP A 525 5.02 -5.93 3.86
CA TRP A 525 6.32 -5.68 4.47
C TRP A 525 6.24 -4.90 5.79
N GLY A 526 6.84 -5.47 6.83
CA GLY A 526 7.24 -4.80 8.06
C GLY A 526 6.23 -4.87 9.20
N ARG A 527 6.72 -4.45 10.39
CA ARG A 527 6.03 -4.34 11.68
C ARG A 527 5.71 -5.66 12.39
N GLU A 528 5.86 -6.81 11.73
CA GLU A 528 5.84 -8.13 12.37
C GLU A 528 7.00 -8.29 13.35
N ASP A 529 8.22 -7.87 12.97
CA ASP A 529 9.42 -7.91 13.81
C ASP A 529 9.24 -7.02 15.07
N SER A 530 8.69 -5.82 14.87
CA SER A 530 8.37 -4.90 15.98
C SER A 530 7.31 -5.46 16.94
N ASP A 531 6.40 -6.30 16.44
CA ASP A 531 5.36 -6.90 17.26
C ASP A 531 5.88 -8.05 18.13
N ILE A 532 6.67 -8.95 17.54
CA ILE A 532 7.30 -10.02 18.30
C ILE A 532 8.31 -9.47 19.31
N GLU A 533 9.09 -8.45 18.93
CA GLU A 533 9.99 -7.74 19.84
C GLU A 533 9.24 -7.26 21.08
N TYR A 534 8.07 -6.65 20.87
CA TYR A 534 7.23 -6.17 21.95
C TYR A 534 6.66 -7.31 22.82
N ARG A 535 6.23 -8.43 22.22
CA ARG A 535 5.74 -9.61 22.95
C ARG A 535 6.80 -10.18 23.87
N ILE A 536 8.03 -10.26 23.37
CA ILE A 536 9.20 -10.72 24.11
C ILE A 536 9.51 -9.75 25.26
N ARG A 537 9.69 -8.46 24.96
CA ARG A 537 10.06 -7.45 25.96
C ARG A 537 9.10 -7.32 27.14
N LYS A 538 7.84 -7.76 26.99
CA LYS A 538 6.87 -7.82 28.08
C LYS A 538 7.16 -8.89 29.13
N GLN A 539 7.85 -9.95 28.76
CA GLN A 539 8.00 -11.15 29.58
C GLN A 539 9.46 -11.50 29.85
N MET A 540 10.37 -11.08 28.96
CA MET A 540 11.77 -11.45 29.01
C MET A 540 12.66 -10.38 28.34
N LYS A 541 13.96 -10.46 28.59
CA LYS A 541 14.95 -9.54 28.02
C LYS A 541 15.51 -10.13 26.74
N ILE A 542 15.64 -9.30 25.70
CA ILE A 542 16.40 -9.63 24.49
C ILE A 542 17.88 -9.39 24.78
N GLU A 543 18.69 -10.40 24.53
CA GLU A 543 20.13 -10.36 24.67
C GLU A 543 20.82 -10.22 23.30
N LYS A 544 22.11 -9.89 23.38
CA LYS A 544 23.01 -9.77 22.23
C LYS A 544 23.89 -11.01 22.18
N PRO A 545 24.48 -11.35 21.02
CA PRO A 545 25.47 -12.40 20.96
C PRO A 545 26.62 -12.13 21.92
N GLU A 546 27.16 -13.20 22.52
CA GLU A 546 28.23 -13.13 23.51
C GLU A 546 29.47 -12.43 22.93
N ILE A 547 29.83 -12.76 21.69
CA ILE A 547 30.86 -12.05 20.93
C ILE A 547 30.16 -11.00 20.08
N PHE A 548 30.03 -9.79 20.62
CA PHE A 548 29.28 -8.71 19.99
C PHE A 548 29.71 -8.44 18.53
N ASP A 549 31.02 -8.40 18.26
CA ASP A 549 31.58 -8.10 16.93
C ASP A 549 31.29 -9.19 15.88
N SER A 550 30.89 -10.40 16.30
CA SER A 550 30.51 -11.49 15.41
C SER A 550 29.09 -11.32 14.84
N ALA A 551 28.29 -10.40 15.38
CA ALA A 551 26.89 -10.16 15.00
C ALA A 551 26.72 -9.42 13.65
N ARG A 552 27.63 -9.66 12.69
CA ARG A 552 27.69 -9.01 11.38
C ARG A 552 27.08 -9.86 10.29
N TYR A 553 26.30 -9.22 9.43
CA TYR A 553 25.61 -9.87 8.32
C TYR A 553 25.73 -9.04 7.03
N THR A 554 25.88 -9.77 5.94
CA THR A 554 25.82 -9.25 4.58
C THR A 554 24.42 -9.53 4.01
N MET A 555 23.70 -8.46 3.64
CA MET A 555 22.37 -8.56 3.05
C MET A 555 22.45 -8.66 1.53
N CYS A 556 21.75 -9.64 0.93
CA CYS A 556 21.56 -9.74 -0.51
C CYS A 556 20.61 -8.64 -1.00
N GLY A 557 21.14 -7.73 -1.82
CA GLY A 557 20.39 -6.61 -2.39
C GLY A 557 19.24 -7.08 -3.28
N HIS A 558 18.07 -6.44 -3.15
CA HIS A 558 16.88 -6.80 -3.93
C HIS A 558 15.82 -5.69 -3.93
N ALA A 559 14.89 -5.77 -4.88
CA ALA A 559 13.67 -4.97 -4.88
C ALA A 559 12.51 -5.73 -4.23
N HIS A 560 11.61 -5.02 -3.56
CA HIS A 560 10.39 -5.62 -3.02
C HIS A 560 9.28 -5.62 -4.10
N PRO A 561 8.85 -6.80 -4.60
CA PRO A 561 7.75 -6.88 -5.55
C PRO A 561 6.41 -6.53 -4.90
N TRP A 562 5.35 -6.42 -5.71
CA TRP A 562 4.03 -5.96 -5.24
C TRP A 562 3.46 -6.81 -4.08
N THR A 563 3.80 -8.09 -4.04
CA THR A 563 3.39 -9.05 -2.98
C THR A 563 3.90 -8.66 -1.59
N PHE A 564 4.96 -7.84 -1.51
CA PHE A 564 5.51 -7.32 -0.26
C PHE A 564 5.02 -5.90 0.03
N GLN A 565 4.18 -5.29 -0.82
CA GLN A 565 3.69 -3.93 -0.58
C GLN A 565 2.58 -3.90 0.47
N ASN A 566 2.64 -2.89 1.34
CA ASN A 566 1.55 -2.58 2.26
C ASN A 566 0.38 -2.00 1.47
N GLU A 567 -0.85 -2.34 1.87
CA GLU A 567 -2.04 -1.76 1.27
C GLU A 567 -2.01 -0.24 1.42
N LYS A 568 -2.01 0.48 0.29
CA LYS A 568 -2.47 1.86 0.29
C LYS A 568 -3.98 1.78 0.42
N HIS A 569 -4.53 2.28 1.53
CA HIS A 569 -5.98 2.42 1.72
C HIS A 569 -6.61 2.93 0.41
N LYS A 570 -7.40 2.08 -0.26
CA LYS A 570 -8.40 2.58 -1.19
C LYS A 570 -9.48 3.22 -0.32
N ALA A 571 -9.59 4.54 -0.36
CA ALA A 571 -10.74 5.25 0.21
C ALA A 571 -12.01 4.66 -0.44
N GLY A 572 -12.78 3.87 0.31
CA GLY A 572 -14.00 3.23 -0.18
C GLY A 572 -14.29 1.81 0.33
N ILE A 573 -13.38 1.17 1.06
CA ILE A 573 -13.65 -0.15 1.67
C ILE A 573 -14.07 0.05 3.12
N GLU A 574 -15.36 0.27 3.36
CA GLU A 574 -15.89 0.59 4.70
C GLU A 574 -16.07 -0.62 5.62
N ASN A 575 -15.94 -1.88 5.18
CA ASN A 575 -16.22 -3.03 6.05
C ASN A 575 -15.43 -4.30 5.67
N SER A 576 -14.10 -4.27 5.76
CA SER A 576 -13.34 -5.52 5.84
C SER A 576 -12.19 -5.38 6.83
N TYR A 577 -11.89 -6.46 7.56
CA TYR A 577 -10.70 -6.58 8.41
C TYR A 577 -9.38 -6.33 7.65
N GLN A 578 -9.44 -6.24 6.31
CA GLN A 578 -8.33 -5.85 5.42
C GLN A 578 -8.10 -4.32 5.37
N ALA A 579 -8.98 -3.51 5.96
CA ALA A 579 -8.82 -2.05 6.03
C ALA A 579 -8.00 -1.56 7.25
N VAL A 580 -7.32 -2.45 7.99
CA VAL A 580 -6.58 -2.08 9.19
C VAL A 580 -5.11 -1.83 8.85
N THR A 581 -4.67 -0.57 8.92
CA THR A 581 -3.26 -0.23 8.71
C THR A 581 -2.36 -0.92 9.73
N HIS A 582 -1.12 -1.23 9.33
CA HIS A 582 -0.08 -1.69 10.26
C HIS A 582 0.07 -0.78 11.48
N LYS A 583 -0.10 0.53 11.33
CA LYS A 583 -0.07 1.49 12.46
C LYS A 583 -1.18 1.21 13.46
N MET A 584 -2.38 0.88 12.99
CA MET A 584 -3.49 0.51 13.86
C MET A 584 -3.28 -0.86 14.50
N LEU A 585 -2.77 -1.85 13.75
CA LEU A 585 -2.40 -3.16 14.30
C LEU A 585 -1.37 -3.03 15.44
N MET A 586 -0.36 -2.16 15.27
CA MET A 586 0.63 -1.88 16.31
C MET A 586 0.04 -1.11 17.50
N LYS A 587 -0.98 -0.28 17.32
CA LYS A 587 -1.70 0.36 18.44
C LYS A 587 -2.52 -0.65 19.25
N LEU A 588 -3.03 -1.69 18.59
CA LEU A 588 -3.87 -2.72 19.21
C LEU A 588 -3.07 -3.93 19.73
N LYS A 589 -1.73 -3.92 19.65
CA LYS A 589 -0.86 -5.05 20.04
C LYS A 589 -1.16 -5.61 21.44
N ASP A 590 -1.37 -4.74 22.43
CA ASP A 590 -1.71 -5.11 23.81
C ASP A 590 -2.94 -6.04 23.90
N TYR A 591 -3.99 -5.65 23.19
CA TYR A 591 -5.26 -6.37 23.14
C TYR A 591 -5.13 -7.62 22.28
N ARG A 592 -4.55 -7.45 21.08
CA ARG A 592 -4.44 -8.48 20.04
C ARG A 592 -3.61 -9.69 20.46
N ASN A 593 -2.52 -9.48 21.21
CA ASN A 593 -1.62 -10.57 21.59
C ASN A 593 -2.29 -11.72 22.37
N ARG A 594 -3.46 -11.47 22.97
CA ARG A 594 -4.24 -12.48 23.70
C ARG A 594 -4.92 -13.51 22.79
N PHE A 595 -5.26 -13.13 21.56
CA PHE A 595 -6.06 -13.95 20.64
C PHE A 595 -5.45 -14.04 19.24
N ASP A 596 -4.25 -13.49 19.04
CA ASP A 596 -3.52 -13.59 17.78
C ASP A 596 -2.09 -14.08 18.01
N GLY A 597 -1.75 -15.19 17.38
CA GLY A 597 -0.46 -15.85 17.49
C GLY A 597 -0.55 -17.33 17.20
N LEU A 598 0.26 -18.15 17.88
CA LEU A 598 0.17 -19.61 17.78
C LEU A 598 -1.23 -20.12 18.13
N ASN A 599 -1.91 -19.51 19.09
CA ASN A 599 -3.25 -19.91 19.52
C ASN A 599 -4.38 -19.67 18.50
N SER A 600 -4.14 -18.83 17.48
CA SER A 600 -5.09 -18.53 16.41
C SER A 600 -4.60 -18.97 15.04
N LEU A 601 -3.46 -19.67 15.00
CA LEU A 601 -2.81 -20.09 13.78
C LEU A 601 -3.71 -21.04 12.97
N ASN A 602 -3.87 -20.72 11.69
CA ASN A 602 -4.63 -21.52 10.75
C ASN A 602 -3.86 -21.60 9.42
N TYR A 603 -3.51 -22.80 9.00
CA TYR A 603 -2.79 -23.08 7.76
C TYR A 603 -3.14 -24.47 7.26
N ARG A 604 -2.76 -24.75 6.01
CA ARG A 604 -2.77 -26.08 5.42
C ARG A 604 -1.43 -26.32 4.74
N THR A 605 -0.91 -27.52 4.86
CA THR A 605 0.24 -27.96 4.07
C THR A 605 -0.22 -28.33 2.67
N VAL A 606 0.60 -28.01 1.67
CA VAL A 606 0.34 -28.36 0.27
C VAL A 606 1.50 -29.25 -0.20
N PRO A 607 1.24 -30.42 -0.79
CA PRO A 607 2.30 -31.25 -1.36
C PRO A 607 3.06 -30.50 -2.44
N LYS A 608 4.38 -30.70 -2.51
CA LYS A 608 5.28 -30.04 -3.49
C LYS A 608 4.94 -30.35 -4.96
N ASN A 609 4.13 -31.38 -5.22
CA ASN A 609 3.73 -31.84 -6.56
C ASN A 609 2.28 -31.46 -6.97
N SER A 610 1.70 -30.40 -6.39
CA SER A 610 0.29 -29.99 -6.64
C SER A 610 0.15 -28.89 -7.68
#